data_AF-A8LKN3-F1
#
_entry.id   AF-A8LKN3-F1
#
_cell.length_a   1.000
_cell.length_b   1.000
_cell.length_c   1.000
_cell.angle_alpha   90.00
_cell.angle_beta   90.00
_cell.angle_gamma   90.00
#
_symmetry.space_group_name_H-M   'P 1'
#
loop_
_entity.id
_entity.type
_entity.pdbx_description
1 polymer ?
#
loop_
_entity_poly.entity_id
_entity_poly.type
_entity_poly.pdbx_seq_one_letter_code
_entity_poly.pdbx_strand_id
1 'polypeptide(L)'
;MMLRRLNAWMSGGGERAAPPEWQDVMAPPAGCDRSVEVQQRDAARRARARADAEAREAEARLRQTQRPRPDLPTGAVWAQRPTAWHQATEDPIRIGPANGTRITPDLTLFHDCPKAEMILRQSLAPASAPAPFALILDTLHFEGSFLSLVTGLPDSEAAALSDRDVLRIELRLEASAPTKLYGRLNMEQGPNTAQMLSEFSAPESGTCHAAFDLAYGDLRAQPVDHAWIDLIVERPAMLRLTLHDVLLSRYPRAEM
;
A
#
# COMPACT_ATOMS: atom_id res chain seq x y z
N MET A 1 -18.54 29.32 -14.01
CA MET A 1 -19.30 30.08 -12.97
C MET A 1 -19.41 29.30 -11.65
N MET A 2 -19.66 27.99 -11.70
CA MET A 2 -19.82 27.08 -10.55
C MET A 2 -18.56 26.93 -9.67
N LEU A 3 -17.39 26.69 -10.28
CA LEU A 3 -16.09 26.56 -9.57
C LEU A 3 -15.65 27.82 -8.81
N ARG A 4 -15.92 29.03 -9.37
CA ARG A 4 -15.62 30.30 -8.69
C ARG A 4 -16.50 30.52 -7.45
N ARG A 5 -17.75 30.07 -7.49
CA ARG A 5 -18.69 30.18 -6.37
C ARG A 5 -18.37 29.17 -5.26
N LEU A 6 -17.96 27.95 -5.63
CA LEU A 6 -17.46 26.96 -4.68
C LEU A 6 -16.21 27.46 -3.94
N ASN A 7 -15.25 28.04 -4.66
CA ASN A 7 -14.05 28.64 -4.03
C ASN A 7 -14.39 29.82 -3.13
N ALA A 8 -15.33 30.69 -3.52
CA ALA A 8 -15.78 31.81 -2.69
C ALA A 8 -16.48 31.34 -1.40
N TRP A 9 -17.24 30.25 -1.47
CA TRP A 9 -17.90 29.63 -0.32
C TRP A 9 -16.89 28.92 0.62
N MET A 10 -15.94 28.16 0.07
CA MET A 10 -14.88 27.50 0.84
C MET A 10 -13.92 28.48 1.53
N SER A 11 -13.66 29.65 0.91
CA SER A 11 -12.78 30.68 1.46
C SER A 11 -13.39 31.46 2.63
N GLY A 12 -14.69 31.25 2.92
CA GLY A 12 -15.46 32.01 3.92
C GLY A 12 -15.40 31.46 5.35
N GLY A 13 -14.67 30.36 5.62
CA GLY A 13 -14.38 29.85 6.96
C GLY A 13 -15.61 29.47 7.80
N GLY A 14 -16.02 28.20 7.75
CA GLY A 14 -16.96 27.62 8.71
C GLY A 14 -17.93 26.62 8.08
N GLU A 15 -18.19 25.52 8.77
CA GLU A 15 -19.27 24.56 8.49
C GLU A 15 -20.60 25.29 8.26
N ARG A 16 -20.96 25.53 7.00
CA ARG A 16 -22.30 25.94 6.63
C ARG A 16 -22.98 24.79 5.92
N ALA A 17 -24.27 24.59 6.20
CA ALA A 17 -25.12 23.72 5.41
C ALA A 17 -24.98 24.04 3.92
N ALA A 18 -25.22 23.03 3.06
CA ALA A 18 -25.18 23.19 1.61
C ALA A 18 -25.93 24.47 1.21
N PRO A 19 -25.37 25.32 0.33
CA PRO A 19 -25.97 26.61 -0.01
C PRO A 19 -27.44 26.39 -0.43
N PRO A 20 -28.38 27.31 -0.13
CA PRO A 20 -29.82 27.11 -0.38
C PRO A 20 -30.14 26.70 -1.82
N GLU A 21 -29.37 27.23 -2.77
CA GLU A 21 -29.41 26.91 -4.20
C GLU A 21 -29.07 25.44 -4.54
N TRP A 22 -28.46 24.66 -3.63
CA TRP A 22 -28.23 23.21 -3.78
C TRP A 22 -29.35 22.37 -3.15
N GLN A 23 -30.09 22.94 -2.20
CA GLN A 23 -31.23 22.28 -1.56
C GLN A 23 -32.43 22.24 -2.51
N ASP A 24 -32.67 23.34 -3.24
CA ASP A 24 -33.76 23.45 -4.22
C ASP A 24 -33.54 22.66 -5.52
N VAL A 25 -32.28 22.36 -5.88
CA VAL A 25 -31.95 21.65 -7.13
C VAL A 25 -32.13 20.13 -7.02
N MET A 26 -32.18 19.59 -5.80
CA MET A 26 -32.16 18.14 -5.56
C MET A 26 -33.38 17.60 -4.80
N ALA A 27 -34.27 18.47 -4.32
CA ALA A 27 -35.49 18.06 -3.63
C ALA A 27 -36.64 17.80 -4.64
N PRO A 28 -37.37 16.66 -4.54
CA PRO A 28 -38.58 16.47 -5.32
C PRO A 28 -39.63 17.53 -4.99
N PRO A 29 -40.31 18.10 -6.00
CA PRO A 29 -41.46 18.94 -5.73
C PRO A 29 -42.51 18.11 -4.99
N ALA A 30 -43.10 18.69 -3.94
CA ALA A 30 -44.12 18.00 -3.14
C ALA A 30 -45.26 17.51 -4.04
N GLY A 31 -45.57 16.21 -3.98
CA GLY A 31 -46.64 15.58 -4.76
C GLY A 31 -46.25 15.09 -6.17
N CYS A 32 -44.95 14.99 -6.48
CA CYS A 32 -44.50 14.40 -7.75
C CYS A 32 -44.73 12.87 -7.80
N ASP A 33 -44.78 12.31 -9.01
CA ASP A 33 -44.92 10.86 -9.19
C ASP A 33 -43.71 10.10 -8.64
N ARG A 34 -43.93 8.89 -8.14
CA ARG A 34 -42.91 7.99 -7.58
C ARG A 34 -41.75 7.75 -8.54
N SER A 35 -42.01 7.74 -9.85
CA SER A 35 -40.98 7.60 -10.88
C SER A 35 -39.97 8.77 -10.86
N VAL A 36 -40.47 9.99 -10.61
CA VAL A 36 -39.67 11.23 -10.49
C VAL A 36 -38.86 11.21 -9.19
N GLU A 37 -39.46 10.78 -8.08
CA GLU A 37 -38.75 10.63 -6.80
C GLU A 37 -37.57 9.64 -6.90
N VAL A 38 -37.78 8.50 -7.57
CA VAL A 38 -36.71 7.50 -7.81
C VAL A 38 -35.60 8.08 -8.67
N GLN A 39 -35.95 8.74 -9.78
CA GLN A 39 -34.98 9.33 -10.70
C GLN A 39 -34.10 10.39 -10.00
N GLN A 40 -34.71 11.24 -9.18
CA GLN A 40 -33.99 12.27 -8.44
C GLN A 40 -33.13 11.69 -7.31
N ARG A 41 -33.62 10.72 -6.54
CA ARG A 41 -32.83 9.99 -5.54
C ARG A 41 -31.57 9.39 -6.19
N ASP A 42 -31.73 8.76 -7.35
CA ASP A 42 -30.61 8.13 -8.04
C ASP A 42 -29.65 9.18 -8.64
N ALA A 43 -30.16 10.33 -9.10
CA ALA A 43 -29.34 11.46 -9.50
C ALA A 43 -28.52 12.03 -8.33
N ALA A 44 -29.14 12.18 -7.15
CA ALA A 44 -28.46 12.63 -5.93
C ALA A 44 -27.37 11.66 -5.49
N ARG A 45 -27.64 10.36 -5.51
CA ARG A 45 -26.64 9.32 -5.22
C ARG A 45 -25.46 9.40 -6.17
N ARG A 46 -25.70 9.58 -7.47
CA ARG A 46 -24.63 9.75 -8.48
C ARG A 46 -23.82 11.02 -8.23
N ALA A 47 -24.47 12.14 -7.92
CA ALA A 47 -23.78 13.40 -7.63
C ALA A 47 -22.91 13.28 -6.38
N ARG A 48 -23.44 12.68 -5.31
CA ARG A 48 -22.69 12.41 -4.08
C ARG A 48 -21.48 11.50 -4.33
N ALA A 49 -21.68 10.40 -5.05
CA ALA A 49 -20.59 9.47 -5.38
C ALA A 49 -19.46 10.14 -6.18
N ARG A 50 -19.80 11.04 -7.12
CA ARG A 50 -18.82 11.84 -7.88
C ARG A 50 -18.06 12.80 -6.97
N ALA A 51 -18.76 13.57 -6.13
CA ALA A 51 -18.13 14.50 -5.21
C ALA A 51 -17.20 13.78 -4.20
N ASP A 52 -17.64 12.64 -3.65
CA ASP A 52 -16.82 11.84 -2.75
C ASP A 52 -15.58 11.27 -3.47
N ALA A 53 -15.69 10.91 -4.76
CA ALA A 53 -14.56 10.45 -5.55
C ALA A 53 -13.54 11.59 -5.81
N GLU A 54 -14.02 12.77 -6.22
CA GLU A 54 -13.17 13.96 -6.43
C GLU A 54 -12.46 14.38 -5.13
N ALA A 55 -13.17 14.37 -4.01
CA ALA A 55 -12.60 14.68 -2.69
C ALA A 55 -11.52 13.69 -2.29
N ARG A 56 -11.76 12.37 -2.46
CA ARG A 56 -10.75 11.33 -2.20
C ARG A 56 -9.51 11.51 -3.08
N GLU A 57 -9.68 11.83 -4.35
CA GLU A 57 -8.57 12.06 -5.28
C GLU A 57 -7.76 13.31 -4.90
N ALA A 58 -8.44 14.39 -4.51
CA ALA A 58 -7.80 15.60 -3.99
C ALA A 58 -7.03 15.33 -2.69
N GLU A 59 -7.62 14.58 -1.75
CA GLU A 59 -6.94 14.20 -0.51
C GLU A 59 -5.72 13.32 -0.79
N ALA A 60 -5.84 12.33 -1.69
CA ALA A 60 -4.74 11.49 -2.12
C ALA A 60 -3.56 12.33 -2.65
N ARG A 61 -3.80 13.32 -3.52
CA ARG A 61 -2.77 14.24 -4.00
C ARG A 61 -2.13 15.05 -2.88
N LEU A 62 -2.93 15.60 -1.98
CA LEU A 62 -2.41 16.38 -0.84
C LEU A 62 -1.51 15.53 0.05
N ARG A 63 -1.92 14.31 0.37
CA ARG A 63 -1.12 13.38 1.20
C ARG A 63 0.20 13.00 0.54
N GLN A 64 0.19 12.74 -0.76
CA GLN A 64 1.41 12.48 -1.54
C GLN A 64 2.42 13.63 -1.40
N THR A 65 1.94 14.88 -1.52
CA THR A 65 2.82 16.06 -1.43
C THR A 65 3.37 16.30 -0.02
N GLN A 66 2.63 15.90 1.03
CA GLN A 66 3.06 16.09 2.41
C GLN A 66 4.17 15.12 2.84
N ARG A 67 4.25 13.94 2.24
CA ARG A 67 5.22 12.89 2.59
C ARG A 67 5.82 12.24 1.35
N PRO A 68 6.64 12.97 0.58
CA PRO A 68 7.21 12.47 -0.67
C PRO A 68 8.26 11.35 -0.44
N ARG A 69 8.87 11.29 0.75
CA ARG A 69 9.88 10.28 1.12
C ARG A 69 9.64 9.77 2.54
N PRO A 70 10.05 8.54 2.87
CA PRO A 70 10.05 8.08 4.25
C PRO A 70 11.06 8.87 5.09
N ASP A 71 10.74 9.07 6.36
CA ASP A 71 11.73 9.50 7.35
C ASP A 71 12.82 8.43 7.45
N LEU A 72 14.08 8.85 7.42
CA LEU A 72 15.21 7.94 7.55
C LEU A 72 15.29 7.46 9.01
N PRO A 73 15.15 6.15 9.29
CA PRO A 73 15.27 5.65 10.65
C PRO A 73 16.65 5.96 11.25
N THR A 74 16.73 6.17 12.56
CA THR A 74 18.00 6.41 13.25
C THR A 74 19.02 5.32 12.95
N GLY A 75 20.21 5.72 12.49
CA GLY A 75 21.31 4.83 12.13
C GLY A 75 21.21 4.19 10.74
N ALA A 76 20.08 4.35 10.03
CA ALA A 76 19.98 3.92 8.65
C ALA A 76 20.77 4.88 7.75
N VAL A 77 21.47 4.34 6.76
CA VAL A 77 22.15 5.13 5.71
C VAL A 77 21.27 5.28 4.47
N TRP A 78 20.26 4.43 4.34
CA TRP A 78 19.29 4.47 3.27
C TRP A 78 17.93 3.93 3.74
N ALA A 79 16.86 4.47 3.17
CA ALA A 79 15.51 3.92 3.33
C ALA A 79 14.65 4.19 2.10
N GLN A 80 13.76 3.25 1.80
CA GLN A 80 12.75 3.37 0.75
C GLN A 80 11.42 2.80 1.22
N ARG A 81 10.36 3.49 0.81
CA ARG A 81 8.99 3.00 0.89
C ARG A 81 8.55 2.64 -0.53
N PRO A 82 8.03 1.42 -0.78
CA PRO A 82 7.54 1.08 -2.11
C PRO A 82 6.36 1.96 -2.54
N THR A 83 6.16 2.06 -3.84
CA THR A 83 5.30 3.09 -4.45
C THR A 83 3.87 3.03 -3.93
N ALA A 84 3.34 1.82 -3.73
CA ALA A 84 1.97 1.57 -3.28
C ALA A 84 1.62 2.14 -1.89
N TRP A 85 2.59 2.58 -1.08
CA TRP A 85 2.32 3.19 0.23
C TRP A 85 2.39 4.71 0.22
N HIS A 86 2.95 5.32 -0.83
CA HIS A 86 3.10 6.78 -0.91
C HIS A 86 2.51 7.43 -2.15
N GLN A 87 2.04 6.65 -3.13
CA GLN A 87 1.39 7.13 -4.36
C GLN A 87 0.10 6.36 -4.63
N ALA A 88 -0.90 7.05 -5.16
CA ALA A 88 -2.13 6.41 -5.60
C ALA A 88 -1.85 5.50 -6.79
N THR A 89 -2.39 4.28 -6.75
CA THR A 89 -2.36 3.31 -7.83
C THR A 89 -3.41 3.65 -8.88
N GLU A 90 -3.14 3.33 -10.15
CA GLU A 90 -4.10 3.54 -11.25
C GLU A 90 -5.37 2.69 -11.06
N ASP A 91 -5.19 1.46 -10.58
CA ASP A 91 -6.27 0.53 -10.26
C ASP A 91 -6.23 0.18 -8.76
N PRO A 92 -6.93 0.95 -7.92
CA PRO A 92 -6.89 0.81 -6.47
C PRO A 92 -7.69 -0.38 -5.96
N ILE A 93 -8.47 -1.09 -6.79
CA ILE A 93 -9.21 -2.29 -6.37
C ILE A 93 -9.14 -3.35 -7.45
N ARG A 94 -8.45 -4.45 -7.15
CA ARG A 94 -8.33 -5.61 -8.04
C ARG A 94 -9.03 -6.80 -7.43
N ILE A 95 -9.97 -7.39 -8.16
CA ILE A 95 -10.70 -8.59 -7.77
C ILE A 95 -10.10 -9.77 -8.52
N GLY A 96 -9.68 -10.79 -7.80
CA GLY A 96 -8.98 -11.95 -8.35
C GLY A 96 -7.77 -11.60 -9.20
N PRO A 97 -6.81 -10.81 -8.69
CA PRO A 97 -5.58 -10.54 -9.42
C PRO A 97 -4.87 -11.86 -9.75
N ALA A 98 -4.40 -12.00 -10.99
CA ALA A 98 -3.67 -13.19 -11.42
C ALA A 98 -2.27 -13.25 -10.77
N ASN A 99 -1.66 -14.43 -10.76
CA ASN A 99 -0.27 -14.57 -10.33
C ASN A 99 0.68 -13.72 -11.20
N GLY A 100 1.60 -12.98 -10.57
CA GLY A 100 2.49 -12.04 -11.26
C GLY A 100 1.85 -10.68 -11.56
N THR A 101 0.71 -10.35 -10.95
CA THR A 101 0.06 -9.05 -11.13
C THR A 101 0.95 -7.92 -10.61
N ARG A 102 1.40 -7.05 -11.50
CA ARG A 102 2.12 -5.81 -11.15
C ARG A 102 1.14 -4.79 -10.54
N ILE A 103 1.40 -4.37 -9.32
CA ILE A 103 0.59 -3.38 -8.56
C ILE A 103 1.11 -1.97 -8.86
N THR A 104 2.43 -1.78 -8.71
CA THR A 104 3.19 -0.56 -9.05
C THR A 104 4.47 -0.98 -9.78
N PRO A 105 5.24 -0.05 -10.38
CA PRO A 105 6.50 -0.39 -11.06
C PRO A 105 7.49 -1.19 -10.19
N ASP A 106 7.46 -0.99 -8.88
CA ASP A 106 8.35 -1.59 -7.88
C ASP A 106 7.66 -2.65 -6.99
N LEU A 107 6.38 -2.99 -7.21
CA LEU A 107 5.64 -3.95 -6.39
C LEU A 107 4.83 -4.92 -7.25
N THR A 108 5.07 -6.22 -7.07
CA THR A 108 4.36 -7.29 -7.80
C THR A 108 3.77 -8.31 -6.84
N LEU A 109 2.54 -8.75 -7.11
CA LEU A 109 1.85 -9.80 -6.37
C LEU A 109 2.08 -11.16 -7.03
N PHE A 110 2.50 -12.14 -6.24
CA PHE A 110 2.59 -13.54 -6.61
C PHE A 110 1.74 -14.41 -5.68
N HIS A 111 1.19 -15.49 -6.21
CA HIS A 111 0.47 -16.50 -5.44
C HIS A 111 0.33 -17.79 -6.23
N ASP A 112 0.01 -18.88 -5.55
CA ASP A 112 -0.30 -20.18 -6.15
C ASP A 112 -1.79 -20.55 -6.06
N CYS A 113 -2.64 -19.67 -5.56
CA CYS A 113 -4.10 -19.88 -5.51
C CYS A 113 -4.71 -20.05 -6.93
N PRO A 114 -5.26 -21.22 -7.29
CA PRO A 114 -5.72 -21.51 -8.66
C PRO A 114 -6.89 -20.64 -9.12
N LYS A 115 -7.79 -20.28 -8.19
CA LYS A 115 -8.99 -19.49 -8.47
C LYS A 115 -8.82 -18.00 -8.20
N ALA A 116 -7.65 -17.60 -7.68
CA ALA A 116 -7.38 -16.24 -7.23
C ALA A 116 -8.51 -15.65 -6.37
N GLU A 117 -9.02 -16.42 -5.39
CA GLU A 117 -10.13 -15.98 -4.53
C GLU A 117 -9.65 -14.95 -3.48
N MET A 118 -9.30 -13.76 -3.97
CA MET A 118 -8.79 -12.65 -3.19
C MET A 118 -9.15 -11.29 -3.80
N ILE A 119 -9.12 -10.25 -2.97
CA ILE A 119 -9.26 -8.85 -3.39
C ILE A 119 -8.05 -8.09 -2.87
N LEU A 120 -7.44 -7.32 -3.76
CA LEU A 120 -6.39 -6.36 -3.42
C LEU A 120 -6.96 -4.95 -3.50
N ARG A 121 -6.77 -4.15 -2.45
CA ARG A 121 -7.25 -2.77 -2.41
C ARG A 121 -6.20 -1.83 -1.85
N GLN A 122 -6.00 -0.70 -2.50
CA GLN A 122 -5.33 0.44 -1.90
C GLN A 122 -6.38 1.38 -1.27
N SER A 123 -6.14 1.80 -0.04
CA SER A 123 -6.97 2.78 0.65
C SER A 123 -6.14 3.94 1.17
N LEU A 124 -6.74 5.12 1.25
CA LEU A 124 -6.13 6.24 1.97
C LEU A 124 -6.01 5.90 3.45
N ALA A 125 -4.82 6.12 4.02
CA ALA A 125 -4.59 5.90 5.44
C ALA A 125 -5.03 7.12 6.28
N PRO A 126 -5.33 6.93 7.57
CA PRO A 126 -5.59 8.04 8.48
C PRO A 126 -4.44 9.05 8.52
N ALA A 127 -4.73 10.31 8.87
CA ALA A 127 -3.74 11.38 8.92
C ALA A 127 -2.53 11.09 9.84
N SER A 128 -2.76 10.30 10.88
CA SER A 128 -1.77 9.88 11.87
C SER A 128 -0.92 8.70 11.43
N ALA A 129 -1.25 8.05 10.30
CA ALA A 129 -0.51 6.91 9.78
C ALA A 129 0.90 7.34 9.30
N PRO A 130 1.89 6.43 9.30
CA PRO A 130 3.24 6.73 8.83
C PRO A 130 3.31 6.90 7.31
N ALA A 131 2.40 6.27 6.55
CA ALA A 131 2.31 6.36 5.10
C ALA A 131 0.94 6.91 4.64
N PRO A 132 0.87 7.62 3.50
CA PRO A 132 -0.39 8.09 2.90
C PRO A 132 -1.41 7.01 2.53
N PHE A 133 -0.95 5.82 2.15
CA PHE A 133 -1.80 4.74 1.66
C PHE A 133 -1.51 3.44 2.41
N ALA A 134 -2.54 2.60 2.54
CA ALA A 134 -2.44 1.24 3.01
C ALA A 134 -2.84 0.28 1.89
N LEU A 135 -2.22 -0.90 1.87
CA LEU A 135 -2.57 -1.99 0.99
C LEU A 135 -3.35 -3.04 1.80
N ILE A 136 -4.55 -3.37 1.37
CA ILE A 136 -5.43 -4.34 2.01
C ILE A 136 -5.56 -5.55 1.09
N LEU A 137 -5.22 -6.71 1.62
CA LEU A 137 -5.42 -8.00 0.99
C LEU A 137 -6.52 -8.74 1.73
N ASP A 138 -7.60 -9.03 1.01
CA ASP A 138 -8.72 -9.85 1.47
C ASP A 138 -8.65 -11.20 0.77
N THR A 139 -8.13 -12.23 1.43
CA THR A 139 -8.18 -13.60 0.91
C THR A 139 -9.41 -14.33 1.45
N LEU A 140 -10.12 -15.01 0.55
CA LEU A 140 -11.36 -15.72 0.86
C LEU A 140 -11.05 -17.22 0.98
N HIS A 141 -11.63 -18.04 0.11
CA HIS A 141 -11.33 -19.47 0.03
C HIS A 141 -9.99 -19.72 -0.70
N PHE A 142 -8.89 -19.24 -0.12
CA PHE A 142 -7.57 -19.33 -0.72
C PHE A 142 -7.05 -20.79 -0.66
N GLU A 143 -7.12 -21.49 -1.78
CA GLU A 143 -6.66 -22.89 -1.92
C GLU A 143 -5.14 -23.02 -2.17
N GLY A 144 -4.40 -21.90 -2.18
CA GLY A 144 -2.95 -21.87 -2.37
C GLY A 144 -2.15 -22.04 -1.07
N SER A 145 -0.86 -22.34 -1.20
CA SER A 145 0.07 -22.44 -0.09
C SER A 145 0.70 -21.11 0.31
N PHE A 146 0.76 -20.12 -0.60
CA PHE A 146 1.36 -18.83 -0.30
C PHE A 146 0.80 -17.67 -1.12
N LEU A 147 0.98 -16.47 -0.58
CA LEU A 147 0.90 -15.22 -1.30
C LEU A 147 2.14 -14.40 -1.01
N SER A 148 2.69 -13.70 -2.00
CA SER A 148 3.85 -12.85 -1.83
C SER A 148 3.71 -11.49 -2.49
N LEU A 149 4.10 -10.43 -1.78
CA LEU A 149 4.33 -9.11 -2.32
C LEU A 149 5.83 -8.91 -2.51
N VAL A 150 6.26 -8.72 -3.74
CA VAL A 150 7.67 -8.63 -4.11
C VAL A 150 8.02 -7.18 -4.40
N THR A 151 9.00 -6.65 -3.66
CA THR A 151 9.51 -5.29 -3.84
C THR A 151 10.99 -5.30 -4.18
N GLY A 152 11.36 -4.60 -5.25
CA GLY A 152 12.76 -4.44 -5.68
C GLY A 152 13.48 -3.33 -4.91
N LEU A 153 14.80 -3.48 -4.76
CA LEU A 153 15.69 -2.37 -4.43
C LEU A 153 16.10 -1.68 -5.74
N PRO A 154 16.36 -0.36 -5.73
CA PRO A 154 16.99 0.31 -6.86
C PRO A 154 18.36 -0.32 -7.16
N ASP A 155 18.73 -0.43 -8.44
CA ASP A 155 20.00 -1.05 -8.85
C ASP A 155 21.21 -0.37 -8.20
N SER A 156 21.16 0.95 -7.97
CA SER A 156 22.22 1.67 -7.27
C SER A 156 22.39 1.26 -5.81
N GLU A 157 21.30 0.87 -5.15
CA GLU A 157 21.32 0.41 -3.76
C GLU A 157 21.68 -1.06 -3.68
N ALA A 158 21.23 -1.88 -4.63
CA ALA A 158 21.67 -3.26 -4.78
C ALA A 158 23.20 -3.32 -4.98
N ALA A 159 23.75 -2.58 -5.93
CA ALA A 159 25.18 -2.54 -6.20
C ALA A 159 26.03 -2.03 -5.02
N ALA A 160 25.43 -1.28 -4.10
CA ALA A 160 26.08 -0.76 -2.92
C ALA A 160 26.04 -1.72 -1.71
N LEU A 161 25.34 -2.86 -1.80
CA LEU A 161 25.29 -3.85 -0.73
C LEU A 161 26.65 -4.51 -0.51
N SER A 162 26.99 -4.71 0.76
CA SER A 162 28.19 -5.40 1.22
C SER A 162 27.91 -6.31 2.40
N ASP A 163 28.87 -7.17 2.74
CA ASP A 163 28.88 -7.99 3.96
C ASP A 163 28.90 -7.16 5.26
N ARG A 164 29.12 -5.84 5.16
CA ARG A 164 29.05 -4.88 6.27
C ARG A 164 27.69 -4.21 6.39
N ASP A 165 26.67 -4.67 5.67
CA ASP A 165 25.34 -4.09 5.74
C ASP A 165 24.35 -5.04 6.44
N VAL A 166 23.36 -4.43 7.09
CA VAL A 166 22.14 -5.10 7.54
C VAL A 166 20.97 -4.48 6.80
N LEU A 167 20.25 -5.28 6.02
CA LEU A 167 18.98 -4.87 5.45
C LEU A 167 17.84 -5.17 6.41
N ARG A 168 16.92 -4.23 6.58
CA ARG A 168 15.72 -4.41 7.39
C ARG A 168 14.49 -4.10 6.56
N ILE A 169 13.47 -4.91 6.76
CA ILE A 169 12.12 -4.61 6.31
C ILE A 169 11.23 -4.48 7.54
N GLU A 170 10.63 -3.30 7.70
CA GLU A 170 9.69 -2.99 8.78
C GLU A 170 8.28 -2.90 8.21
N LEU A 171 7.35 -3.58 8.86
CA LEU A 171 5.94 -3.61 8.51
C LEU A 171 5.12 -3.00 9.63
N ARG A 172 4.17 -2.15 9.25
CA ARG A 172 3.05 -1.78 10.12
C ARG A 172 1.80 -2.44 9.58
N LEU A 173 1.22 -3.36 10.34
CA LEU A 173 0.14 -4.21 9.83
C LEU A 173 -0.97 -4.48 10.85
N GLU A 174 -2.11 -4.90 10.32
CA GLU A 174 -3.24 -5.48 11.03
C GLU A 174 -3.68 -6.74 10.30
N ALA A 175 -3.80 -7.86 11.01
CA ALA A 175 -4.29 -9.12 10.47
C ALA A 175 -5.56 -9.56 11.21
N SER A 176 -6.56 -10.07 10.49
CA SER A 176 -7.81 -10.53 11.10
C SER A 176 -7.70 -11.87 11.84
N ALA A 177 -6.58 -12.57 11.69
CA ALA A 177 -6.26 -13.83 12.34
C ALA A 177 -4.73 -13.99 12.47
N PRO A 178 -4.23 -14.82 13.40
CA PRO A 178 -2.82 -15.17 13.47
C PRO A 178 -2.32 -15.70 12.13
N THR A 179 -1.27 -15.10 11.59
CA THR A 179 -0.70 -15.47 10.29
C THR A 179 0.82 -15.49 10.39
N LYS A 180 1.44 -16.43 9.67
CA LYS A 180 2.89 -16.50 9.57
C LYS A 180 3.35 -15.66 8.39
N LEU A 181 4.29 -14.75 8.66
CA LEU A 181 4.87 -13.85 7.69
C LEU A 181 6.37 -14.12 7.60
N TYR A 182 6.88 -14.17 6.38
CA TYR A 182 8.29 -14.35 6.11
C TYR A 182 8.79 -13.26 5.17
N GLY A 183 10.00 -12.77 5.40
CA GLY A 183 10.74 -11.95 4.46
C GLY A 183 11.82 -12.82 3.80
N ARG A 184 11.85 -12.89 2.47
CA ARG A 184 12.97 -13.49 1.75
C ARG A 184 13.70 -12.43 0.95
N LEU A 185 14.93 -12.15 1.32
CA LEU A 185 15.84 -11.32 0.55
C LEU A 185 16.51 -12.19 -0.52
N ASN A 186 16.47 -11.73 -1.76
CA ASN A 186 17.14 -12.33 -2.89
C ASN A 186 18.15 -11.33 -3.44
N MET A 187 19.38 -11.78 -3.71
CA MET A 187 20.48 -10.96 -4.22
C MET A 187 21.12 -11.68 -5.40
N GLU A 188 20.91 -11.16 -6.60
CA GLU A 188 21.43 -11.71 -7.84
C GLU A 188 22.86 -11.20 -8.09
N GLN A 189 23.75 -12.13 -8.41
CA GLN A 189 25.18 -11.93 -8.69
C GLN A 189 25.56 -12.80 -9.89
N GLY A 190 25.38 -12.27 -11.10
CA GLY A 190 25.50 -12.98 -12.36
C GLY A 190 24.53 -14.17 -12.41
N PRO A 191 24.98 -15.40 -12.72
CA PRO A 191 24.08 -16.55 -12.83
C PRO A 191 23.64 -17.14 -11.48
N ASN A 192 23.91 -16.46 -10.36
CA ASN A 192 23.67 -17.00 -9.02
C ASN A 192 22.81 -16.02 -8.22
N THR A 193 21.94 -16.56 -7.37
CA THR A 193 21.12 -15.78 -6.46
C THR A 193 21.37 -16.26 -5.04
N ALA A 194 21.93 -15.38 -4.22
CA ALA A 194 21.98 -15.58 -2.77
C ALA A 194 20.60 -15.31 -2.18
N GLN A 195 20.18 -16.11 -1.21
CA GLN A 195 18.87 -16.00 -0.58
C GLN A 195 18.98 -16.06 0.93
N MET A 196 18.27 -15.17 1.60
CA MET A 196 18.15 -15.16 3.06
C MET A 196 16.68 -15.12 3.44
N LEU A 197 16.27 -16.01 4.34
CA LEU A 197 14.89 -16.09 4.84
C LEU A 197 14.87 -15.71 6.31
N SER A 198 13.96 -14.81 6.68
CA SER A 198 13.69 -14.45 8.06
C SER A 198 12.20 -14.49 8.30
N GLU A 199 11.77 -15.13 9.39
CA GLU A 199 10.40 -14.95 9.89
C GLU A 199 10.27 -13.54 10.47
N PHE A 200 9.11 -12.93 10.31
CA PHE A 200 8.80 -11.72 11.06
C PHE A 200 8.49 -12.10 12.49
N SER A 201 9.06 -11.36 13.46
CA SER A 201 8.64 -11.41 14.86
C SER A 201 7.25 -10.77 15.02
N ALA A 202 6.24 -11.33 14.35
CA ALA A 202 4.96 -10.68 14.09
C ALA A 202 4.02 -10.79 15.30
N PRO A 203 3.51 -9.67 15.84
CA PRO A 203 2.28 -9.65 16.61
C PRO A 203 1.05 -9.73 15.67
N GLU A 204 -0.13 -10.09 16.19
CA GLU A 204 -1.40 -10.08 15.43
C GLU A 204 -1.73 -8.69 14.85
N SER A 205 -1.24 -7.61 15.46
CA SER A 205 -1.31 -6.22 14.96
C SER A 205 -0.19 -5.38 15.55
N GLY A 206 0.31 -4.40 14.77
CA GLY A 206 1.33 -3.45 15.21
C GLY A 206 2.51 -3.35 14.25
N THR A 207 3.69 -3.07 14.80
CA THR A 207 4.94 -3.00 14.05
C THR A 207 5.74 -4.28 14.24
N CYS A 208 6.20 -4.86 13.15
CA CYS A 208 7.17 -5.95 13.17
C CYS A 208 8.25 -5.72 12.13
N HIS A 209 9.35 -6.46 12.22
CA HIS A 209 10.41 -6.36 11.25
C HIS A 209 11.10 -7.71 11.05
N ALA A 210 11.76 -7.83 9.91
CA ALA A 210 12.74 -8.86 9.61
C ALA A 210 14.07 -8.17 9.25
N ALA A 211 15.19 -8.76 9.66
CA ALA A 211 16.52 -8.22 9.42
C ALA A 211 17.42 -9.29 8.78
N PHE A 212 18.24 -8.86 7.83
CA PHE A 212 19.14 -9.68 7.05
C PHE A 212 20.56 -9.13 7.25
N ASP A 213 21.36 -9.78 8.10
CA ASP A 213 22.78 -9.48 8.26
C ASP A 213 23.56 -10.09 7.10
N LEU A 214 24.00 -9.24 6.16
CA LEU A 214 24.56 -9.68 4.89
C LEU A 214 25.92 -10.36 5.03
N ALA A 215 26.56 -10.28 6.20
CA ALA A 215 27.73 -11.10 6.53
C ALA A 215 27.43 -12.61 6.45
N TYR A 216 26.16 -13.01 6.60
CA TYR A 216 25.69 -14.39 6.46
C TYR A 216 24.93 -14.66 5.15
N GLY A 217 24.95 -13.71 4.21
CA GLY A 217 24.22 -13.78 2.95
C GLY A 217 24.95 -14.50 1.81
N ASP A 218 26.09 -15.16 2.09
CA ASP A 218 26.94 -15.80 1.08
C ASP A 218 27.27 -14.89 -0.12
N LEU A 219 27.48 -13.60 0.14
CA LEU A 219 27.83 -12.62 -0.87
C LEU A 219 29.17 -12.95 -1.52
N ARG A 220 29.21 -12.90 -2.85
CA ARG A 220 30.43 -13.08 -3.63
C ARG A 220 31.22 -11.78 -3.73
N ALA A 221 32.50 -11.91 -4.10
CA ALA A 221 33.38 -10.78 -4.40
C ALA A 221 33.06 -10.09 -5.76
N GLN A 222 31.78 -9.79 -5.98
CA GLN A 222 31.26 -9.01 -7.09
C GLN A 222 30.06 -8.19 -6.60
N PRO A 223 29.71 -7.06 -7.24
CA PRO A 223 28.52 -6.31 -6.89
C PRO A 223 27.24 -7.17 -7.04
N VAL A 224 26.22 -6.84 -6.27
CA VAL A 224 24.86 -7.37 -6.47
C VAL A 224 24.24 -6.63 -7.65
N ASP A 225 23.82 -7.37 -8.67
CA ASP A 225 23.22 -6.81 -9.89
C ASP A 225 21.79 -6.35 -9.62
N HIS A 226 20.99 -7.21 -8.98
CA HIS A 226 19.62 -6.92 -8.57
C HIS A 226 19.33 -7.51 -7.19
N ALA A 227 18.53 -6.80 -6.39
CA ALA A 227 18.07 -7.29 -5.11
C ALA A 227 16.57 -7.03 -4.94
N TRP A 228 15.86 -8.00 -4.36
CA TRP A 228 14.43 -7.86 -4.05
C TRP A 228 14.06 -8.62 -2.80
N ILE A 229 13.00 -8.16 -2.15
CA ILE A 229 12.43 -8.80 -0.97
C ILE A 229 11.03 -9.33 -1.30
N ASP A 230 10.83 -10.61 -1.04
CA ASP A 230 9.54 -11.26 -1.03
C ASP A 230 8.93 -11.14 0.37
N LEU A 231 7.81 -10.44 0.51
CA LEU A 231 6.95 -10.49 1.69
C LEU A 231 5.96 -11.62 1.53
N ILE A 232 6.19 -12.73 2.22
CA ILE A 232 5.44 -13.98 2.03
C ILE A 232 4.47 -14.18 3.19
N VAL A 233 3.21 -14.43 2.85
CA VAL A 233 2.16 -14.87 3.77
C VAL A 233 1.95 -16.37 3.55
N GLU A 234 2.19 -17.16 4.59
CA GLU A 234 1.97 -18.62 4.52
C GLU A 234 0.48 -18.94 4.67
N ARG A 235 -0.05 -19.76 3.75
CA ARG A 235 -1.44 -20.27 3.75
C ARG A 235 -2.49 -19.21 4.12
N PRO A 236 -2.62 -18.12 3.35
CA PRO A 236 -3.50 -17.02 3.68
C PRO A 236 -4.96 -17.36 3.35
N ALA A 237 -5.58 -18.32 4.04
CA ALA A 237 -7.00 -18.64 3.87
C ALA A 237 -7.85 -17.80 4.84
N MET A 238 -8.94 -17.20 4.33
CA MET A 238 -9.87 -16.39 5.12
C MET A 238 -9.19 -15.26 5.92
N LEU A 239 -8.21 -14.59 5.30
CA LEU A 239 -7.37 -13.59 5.95
C LEU A 239 -7.62 -12.20 5.36
N ARG A 240 -7.92 -11.22 6.22
CA ARG A 240 -7.72 -9.81 5.89
C ARG A 240 -6.37 -9.38 6.46
N LEU A 241 -5.45 -9.01 5.60
CA LEU A 241 -4.17 -8.40 5.94
C LEU A 241 -4.14 -6.96 5.44
N THR A 242 -4.02 -6.01 6.36
CA THR A 242 -3.83 -4.59 6.05
C THR A 242 -2.38 -4.23 6.33
N LEU A 243 -1.64 -3.85 5.29
CA LEU A 243 -0.29 -3.30 5.39
C LEU A 243 -0.39 -1.77 5.36
N HIS A 244 -0.33 -1.14 6.53
CA HIS A 244 -0.34 0.31 6.68
C HIS A 244 0.97 0.97 6.27
N ASP A 245 2.09 0.25 6.40
CA ASP A 245 3.39 0.72 5.94
C ASP A 245 4.33 -0.44 5.65
N VAL A 246 5.21 -0.24 4.69
CA VAL A 246 6.36 -1.10 4.37
C VAL A 246 7.56 -0.20 4.18
N LEU A 247 8.55 -0.36 5.05
CA LEU A 247 9.78 0.41 5.00
C LEU A 247 10.97 -0.52 4.86
N LEU A 248 11.71 -0.35 3.76
CA LEU A 248 13.01 -0.94 3.55
C LEU A 248 14.06 0.03 4.08
N SER A 249 15.03 -0.47 4.84
CA SER A 249 16.16 0.33 5.31
C SER A 249 17.45 -0.47 5.32
N ARG A 250 18.56 0.24 5.10
CA ARG A 250 19.93 -0.30 5.16
C ARG A 250 20.69 0.36 6.28
N TYR A 251 21.36 -0.45 7.08
CA TYR A 251 22.20 -0.04 8.19
C TYR A 251 23.62 -0.53 7.98
N PRO A 252 24.65 0.27 8.31
CA PRO A 252 25.96 -0.26 8.55
C PRO A 252 25.88 -1.25 9.71
N ARG A 253 26.50 -2.41 9.53
CA ARG A 253 26.66 -3.41 10.58
C ARG A 253 27.55 -2.81 11.66
N ALA A 254 27.10 -2.88 12.92
CA ALA A 254 27.91 -2.45 14.04
C ALA A 254 29.20 -3.29 14.09
N GLU A 255 30.35 -2.63 14.12
CA GLU A 255 31.64 -3.29 14.35
C GLU A 255 31.65 -3.80 15.80
N MET A 256 31.82 -5.12 15.96
CA MET A 256 32.08 -5.75 17.26
C MET A 256 33.56 -5.65 17.62
#